data_AF-A0A151UC61-F1
#
_entry.id   AF-A0A151UC61-F1
#
_cell.length_a   1.000
_cell.length_b   1.000
_cell.length_c   1.000
_cell.angle_alpha   90.00
_cell.angle_beta   90.00
_cell.angle_gamma   90.00
#
_symmetry.space_group_name_H-M   'P 1'
#
loop_
_entity.id
_entity.type
_entity.pdbx_description
1 polymer ?
#
loop_
_entity_poly.entity_id
_entity_poly.type
_entity_poly.pdbx_seq_one_letter_code
_entity_poly.pdbx_strand_id
1 'polypeptide(L)'
;MQSMKFGWRIIVGSIVGFLGSAFGTVGGVGGGGIFVPMLTLIIGFDAKSATAISKCMITGGATATVFYNLRQRHPTLDLPVIDYDLALLFQPMLMLGISIGVAFNVIFPEWMLTVLLIIFFVGISVKSFFKGVNTWKQETIMKKYQPIKEKGSTKFRQFLLPYMFNIYSFFVMKSETVMQVSIIENIRWKELGLLFAGWIMILGLEIGKVEPMNHLHHGDYLMYLFDCFQVPIAVGMSSYEAVRLYKGKRIIASKGDQQTHWRVLPLILFCACGTLAGMIAGLLGLGGGFILGPLFLGLGIPPQVASATSTLVMAFSASMAVVEYYLLKRFPVPYALYFVAIATGAALVGQHLVRKAIAILGRASVIIFILTLTLGISAVLLGGVGIAHMIQKIENKEYMGFGDLCSYRK
;
A
#
# COMPACT_ATOMS: atom_id res chain seq x y z
N MET A 1 -4.02 -28.26 8.97
CA MET A 1 -2.96 -27.34 8.48
C MET A 1 -2.28 -28.00 7.29
N GLN A 2 -2.33 -27.40 6.09
CA GLN A 2 -1.57 -27.91 4.94
C GLN A 2 -0.06 -27.76 5.22
N SER A 3 0.68 -28.87 5.15
CA SER A 3 2.15 -28.86 5.16
C SER A 3 2.68 -28.24 3.87
N MET A 4 3.64 -27.33 3.97
CA MET A 4 4.24 -26.67 2.80
C MET A 4 5.00 -27.69 1.94
N LYS A 5 4.60 -27.85 0.68
CA LYS A 5 5.31 -28.72 -0.29
C LYS A 5 6.22 -27.86 -1.16
N PHE A 6 7.53 -27.97 -0.96
CA PHE A 6 8.52 -27.33 -1.82
C PHE A 6 8.46 -27.91 -3.23
N GLY A 7 8.29 -27.05 -4.22
CA GLY A 7 8.22 -27.40 -5.63
C GLY A 7 8.46 -26.18 -6.51
N TRP A 8 8.47 -26.38 -7.83
CA TRP A 8 8.80 -25.32 -8.80
C TRP A 8 7.91 -24.08 -8.65
N ARG A 9 6.62 -24.25 -8.30
CA ARG A 9 5.67 -23.15 -8.05
C ARG A 9 6.16 -22.22 -6.94
N ILE A 10 6.65 -22.77 -5.83
CA ILE A 10 7.18 -21.98 -4.71
C ILE A 10 8.44 -21.24 -5.14
N ILE A 11 9.33 -21.86 -5.92
CA ILE A 11 10.56 -21.22 -6.40
C ILE A 11 10.22 -20.03 -7.32
N VAL A 12 9.38 -20.25 -8.34
CA VAL A 12 8.95 -19.19 -9.26
C VAL A 12 8.20 -18.09 -8.52
N GLY A 13 7.27 -18.45 -7.63
CA GLY A 13 6.55 -17.49 -6.80
C GLY A 13 7.46 -16.71 -5.84
N SER A 14 8.55 -17.33 -5.35
CA SER A 14 9.55 -16.64 -4.54
C SER A 14 10.30 -15.59 -5.35
N ILE A 15 10.69 -15.89 -6.59
CA ILE A 15 11.37 -14.94 -7.49
C ILE A 15 10.43 -13.78 -7.83
N VAL A 16 9.20 -14.08 -8.26
CA VAL A 16 8.20 -13.05 -8.63
C VAL A 16 7.82 -12.21 -7.41
N GLY A 17 7.61 -12.84 -6.25
CA GLY A 17 7.35 -12.16 -4.98
C GLY A 17 8.53 -11.30 -4.52
N PHE A 18 9.76 -11.77 -4.70
CA PHE A 18 10.96 -10.98 -4.42
C PHE A 18 11.02 -9.73 -5.29
N LEU A 19 10.88 -9.88 -6.61
CA LEU A 19 10.89 -8.74 -7.54
C LEU A 19 9.74 -7.77 -7.23
N GLY A 20 8.54 -8.29 -7.02
CA GLY A 20 7.36 -7.49 -6.69
C GLY A 20 7.52 -6.69 -5.40
N SER A 21 8.12 -7.28 -4.36
CA SER A 21 8.43 -6.58 -3.11
C SER A 21 9.54 -5.54 -3.29
N ALA A 22 10.64 -5.92 -3.97
CA ALA A 22 11.79 -5.05 -4.15
C ALA A 22 11.44 -3.76 -4.91
N PHE A 23 10.63 -3.84 -5.98
CA PHE A 23 10.19 -2.66 -6.72
C PHE A 23 9.00 -1.97 -6.06
N GLY A 24 8.06 -2.73 -5.50
CA GLY A 24 6.84 -2.20 -4.89
C GLY A 24 7.09 -1.40 -3.61
N THR A 25 8.05 -1.82 -2.79
CA THR A 25 8.36 -1.13 -1.53
C THR A 25 9.15 0.17 -1.74
N VAL A 26 10.05 0.21 -2.73
CA VAL A 26 10.70 1.48 -3.14
C VAL A 26 9.65 2.48 -3.60
N GLY A 27 8.64 1.99 -4.33
CA GLY A 27 7.48 2.76 -4.77
C GLY A 27 6.59 3.34 -3.66
N GLY A 28 6.73 2.87 -2.41
CA GLY A 28 5.81 3.20 -1.31
C GLY A 28 4.44 2.51 -1.41
N VAL A 29 4.36 1.44 -2.21
CA VAL A 29 3.13 0.77 -2.63
C VAL A 29 3.04 -0.68 -2.09
N GLY A 30 4.17 -1.26 -1.65
CA GLY A 30 4.21 -2.50 -0.87
C GLY A 30 4.09 -3.81 -1.66
N GLY A 31 4.15 -3.78 -3.00
CA GLY A 31 4.20 -4.99 -3.85
C GLY A 31 2.89 -5.77 -4.01
N GLY A 32 1.82 -5.38 -3.30
CA GLY A 32 0.53 -6.10 -3.28
C GLY A 32 -0.11 -6.34 -4.65
N GLY A 33 0.13 -5.45 -5.62
CA GLY A 33 -0.38 -5.63 -6.98
C GLY A 33 0.23 -6.80 -7.73
N ILE A 34 1.36 -7.32 -7.27
CA ILE A 34 2.03 -8.51 -7.83
C ILE A 34 1.79 -9.73 -6.94
N PHE A 35 1.71 -9.55 -5.62
CA PHE A 35 1.54 -10.67 -4.68
C PHE A 35 0.24 -11.43 -4.91
N VAL A 36 -0.89 -10.74 -5.03
CA VAL A 36 -2.19 -11.41 -5.20
C VAL A 36 -2.23 -12.25 -6.49
N PRO A 37 -1.89 -11.71 -7.69
CA PRO A 37 -1.79 -12.53 -8.90
C PRO A 37 -0.78 -13.67 -8.78
N MET A 38 0.38 -13.45 -8.18
CA MET A 38 1.40 -14.48 -8.01
C MET A 38 0.88 -15.64 -7.14
N LEU A 39 0.24 -15.32 -6.01
CA LEU A 39 -0.31 -16.31 -5.09
C LEU A 39 -1.46 -17.08 -5.73
N THR A 40 -2.32 -16.41 -6.50
CA THR A 40 -3.45 -17.06 -7.18
C THR A 40 -3.02 -17.88 -8.40
N LEU A 41 -2.24 -17.30 -9.31
CA LEU A 41 -1.92 -17.92 -10.60
C LEU A 41 -0.74 -18.89 -10.54
N ILE A 42 0.29 -18.59 -9.76
CA ILE A 42 1.52 -19.40 -9.73
C ILE A 42 1.45 -20.42 -8.60
N ILE A 43 1.11 -19.99 -7.38
CA ILE A 43 1.03 -20.90 -6.24
C ILE A 43 -0.26 -21.72 -6.29
N GLY A 44 -1.38 -21.11 -6.66
CA GLY A 44 -2.69 -21.75 -6.78
C GLY A 44 -3.57 -21.57 -5.54
N PHE A 45 -3.39 -20.48 -4.79
CA PHE A 45 -4.32 -20.12 -3.72
C PHE A 45 -5.60 -19.51 -4.30
N ASP A 46 -6.73 -19.75 -3.64
CA ASP A 46 -7.96 -19.02 -3.92
C ASP A 46 -7.77 -17.51 -3.66
N ALA A 47 -8.64 -16.68 -4.25
CA ALA A 47 -8.52 -15.23 -4.15
C ALA A 47 -8.52 -14.75 -2.68
N LYS A 48 -9.35 -15.34 -1.80
CA LYS A 48 -9.45 -14.92 -0.40
C LYS A 48 -8.15 -15.24 0.36
N SER A 49 -7.64 -16.45 0.26
CA SER A 49 -6.36 -16.83 0.86
C SER A 49 -5.19 -16.03 0.29
N ALA A 50 -5.18 -15.78 -1.02
CA ALA A 50 -4.16 -14.96 -1.67
C ALA A 50 -4.18 -13.51 -1.16
N THR A 51 -5.37 -12.91 -0.96
CA THR A 51 -5.48 -11.56 -0.37
C THR A 51 -4.90 -11.51 1.05
N ALA A 52 -5.16 -12.53 1.86
CA ALA A 52 -4.66 -12.61 3.23
C ALA A 52 -3.13 -12.82 3.31
N ILE A 53 -2.58 -13.74 2.51
CA ILE A 53 -1.13 -13.96 2.43
C ILE A 53 -0.42 -12.70 1.88
N SER A 54 -1.02 -12.02 0.89
CA SER A 54 -0.50 -10.74 0.37
C SER A 54 -0.36 -9.70 1.49
N LYS A 55 -1.35 -9.59 2.40
CA LYS A 55 -1.23 -8.69 3.57
C LYS A 55 -0.07 -9.06 4.48
N CYS A 56 0.19 -10.34 4.69
CA CYS A 56 1.37 -10.79 5.43
C CYS A 56 2.66 -10.29 4.76
N MET A 57 2.79 -10.54 3.45
CA MET A 57 3.95 -10.10 2.67
C MET A 57 4.13 -8.58 2.70
N ILE A 58 3.05 -7.81 2.52
CA ILE A 58 3.06 -6.35 2.59
C ILE A 58 3.55 -5.88 3.96
N THR A 59 3.07 -6.47 5.05
CA THR A 59 3.51 -6.11 6.41
C THR A 59 5.01 -6.26 6.57
N GLY A 60 5.58 -7.39 6.14
CA GLY A 60 7.04 -7.62 6.21
C GLY A 60 7.84 -6.61 5.38
N GLY A 61 7.46 -6.44 4.11
CA GLY A 61 8.14 -5.51 3.20
C GLY A 61 8.02 -4.04 3.61
N ALA A 62 6.84 -3.62 4.08
CA ALA A 62 6.59 -2.27 4.58
C ALA A 62 7.37 -2.01 5.88
N THR A 63 7.39 -2.96 6.82
CA THR A 63 8.15 -2.82 8.08
C THR A 63 9.65 -2.67 7.82
N ALA A 64 10.22 -3.51 6.96
CA ALA A 64 11.61 -3.39 6.54
C ALA A 64 11.91 -2.02 5.90
N THR A 65 11.00 -1.53 5.08
CA THR A 65 11.15 -0.24 4.39
C THR A 65 10.99 0.94 5.32
N VAL A 66 10.08 0.87 6.30
CA VAL A 66 9.96 1.85 7.38
C VAL A 66 11.25 1.93 8.16
N PHE A 67 11.83 0.80 8.55
CA PHE A 67 13.12 0.77 9.26
C PHE A 67 14.24 1.47 8.47
N TYR A 68 14.27 1.27 7.14
CA TYR A 68 15.18 1.98 6.26
C TYR A 68 14.88 3.49 6.18
N ASN A 69 13.61 3.86 6.05
CA ASN A 69 13.16 5.26 5.94
C ASN A 69 13.36 6.05 7.24
N LEU A 70 13.28 5.41 8.41
CA LEU A 70 13.58 6.02 9.70
C LEU A 70 15.02 6.54 9.81
N ARG A 71 15.93 6.06 8.96
CA ARG A 71 17.32 6.56 8.88
C ARG A 71 17.50 7.70 7.88
N GLN A 72 16.44 8.12 7.19
CA GLN A 72 16.51 9.14 6.14
C GLN A 72 15.89 10.48 6.59
N ARG A 73 16.52 11.57 6.13
CA ARG A 73 15.97 12.92 6.26
C ARG A 73 15.28 13.39 4.98
N HIS A 74 14.44 14.41 5.17
CA HIS A 74 13.79 15.14 4.10
C HIS A 74 14.83 15.73 3.14
N PRO A 75 14.60 15.73 1.81
CA PRO A 75 15.60 16.16 0.82
C PRO A 75 16.00 17.63 0.96
N THR A 76 15.05 18.49 1.34
CA THR A 76 15.26 19.96 1.37
C THR A 76 15.13 20.61 2.74
N LEU A 77 14.64 19.90 3.75
CA LEU A 77 14.31 20.46 5.06
C LEU A 77 15.01 19.64 6.14
N ASP A 78 15.36 20.25 7.26
CA ASP A 78 15.99 19.53 8.36
C ASP A 78 14.96 18.79 9.22
N LEU A 79 14.29 17.81 8.60
CA LEU A 79 13.15 17.09 9.14
C LEU A 79 13.25 15.60 8.77
N PRO A 80 12.55 14.71 9.49
CA PRO A 80 12.44 13.31 9.09
C PRO A 80 11.79 13.18 7.70
N VAL A 81 12.16 12.14 6.94
CA VAL A 81 11.53 11.86 5.65
C VAL A 81 10.05 11.48 5.79
N ILE A 82 9.63 10.98 6.95
CA ILE A 82 8.24 10.60 7.22
C ILE A 82 7.48 11.83 7.72
N ASP A 83 6.38 12.14 7.05
CA ASP A 83 5.44 13.16 7.50
C ASP A 83 4.41 12.53 8.45
N TYR A 84 4.68 12.66 9.74
CA TYR A 84 3.84 12.10 10.79
C TYR A 84 2.47 12.77 10.90
N ASP A 85 2.33 14.01 10.45
CA ASP A 85 1.07 14.76 10.53
C ASP A 85 0.09 14.22 9.47
N LEU A 86 0.61 13.90 8.27
CA LEU A 86 -0.13 13.15 7.25
C LEU A 86 -0.45 11.72 7.70
N ALA A 87 0.51 11.03 8.34
CA ALA A 87 0.26 9.69 8.85
C ALA A 87 -0.88 9.69 9.89
N LEU A 88 -0.89 10.65 10.82
CA LEU A 88 -1.94 10.78 11.83
C LEU A 88 -3.31 11.12 11.24
N LEU A 89 -3.34 11.89 10.15
CA LEU A 89 -4.58 12.22 9.46
C LEU A 89 -5.18 10.98 8.76
N PHE A 90 -4.36 10.22 8.04
CA PHE A 90 -4.84 9.13 7.16
C PHE A 90 -4.89 7.75 7.81
N GLN A 91 -3.99 7.43 8.73
CA GLN A 91 -3.89 6.09 9.32
C GLN A 91 -5.18 5.61 9.99
N PRO A 92 -5.84 6.37 10.88
CA PRO A 92 -7.02 5.88 11.59
C PRO A 92 -8.18 5.61 10.63
N MET A 93 -8.41 6.51 9.67
CA MET A 93 -9.43 6.33 8.62
C MET A 93 -9.13 5.15 7.70
N LEU A 94 -7.85 4.94 7.37
CA LEU A 94 -7.43 3.82 6.54
C LEU A 94 -7.60 2.49 7.28
N MET A 95 -7.31 2.43 8.58
CA MET A 95 -7.56 1.25 9.41
C MET A 95 -9.05 0.93 9.48
N LEU A 96 -9.90 1.92 9.76
CA LEU A 96 -11.36 1.75 9.73
C LEU A 96 -11.84 1.20 8.37
N GLY A 97 -11.30 1.73 7.27
CA GLY A 97 -11.59 1.23 5.93
C GLY A 97 -11.17 -0.23 5.75
N ILE A 98 -10.00 -0.64 6.27
CA ILE A 98 -9.52 -2.01 6.16
C ILE A 98 -10.46 -2.99 6.86
N SER A 99 -10.91 -2.69 8.08
CA SER A 99 -11.86 -3.54 8.80
C SER A 99 -13.12 -3.81 7.99
N ILE A 100 -13.68 -2.76 7.37
CA ILE A 100 -14.84 -2.87 6.45
C ILE A 100 -14.46 -3.72 5.21
N GLY A 101 -13.29 -3.48 4.64
CA GLY A 101 -12.80 -4.21 3.47
C GLY A 101 -12.58 -5.70 3.74
N VAL A 102 -12.05 -6.07 4.90
CA VAL A 102 -11.85 -7.47 5.31
C VAL A 102 -13.21 -8.15 5.53
N ALA A 103 -14.16 -7.46 6.17
CA ALA A 103 -15.53 -7.96 6.29
C ALA A 103 -16.15 -8.23 4.90
N PHE A 104 -16.02 -7.30 3.96
CA PHE A 104 -16.46 -7.51 2.58
C PHE A 104 -15.69 -8.62 1.86
N ASN A 105 -14.41 -8.85 2.14
CA ASN A 105 -13.67 -9.98 1.56
C ASN A 105 -14.27 -11.33 2.00
N VAL A 106 -14.74 -11.42 3.25
CA VAL A 106 -15.43 -12.60 3.76
C VAL A 106 -16.79 -12.77 3.10
N ILE A 107 -17.60 -11.70 3.06
CA ILE A 107 -18.98 -11.71 2.57
C ILE A 107 -19.03 -11.93 1.06
N PHE A 108 -18.15 -11.28 0.29
CA PHE A 108 -18.22 -11.29 -1.17
C PHE A 108 -17.82 -12.66 -1.75
N PRO A 109 -18.52 -13.14 -2.79
CA PRO A 109 -18.13 -14.35 -3.48
C PRO A 109 -16.80 -14.15 -4.23
N GLU A 110 -16.07 -15.25 -4.42
CA GLU A 110 -14.73 -15.25 -5.03
C GLU A 110 -14.70 -14.65 -6.43
N TRP A 111 -15.75 -14.91 -7.22
CA TRP A 111 -15.84 -14.36 -8.58
C TRP A 111 -15.93 -12.83 -8.57
N MET A 112 -16.64 -12.26 -7.60
CA MET A 112 -16.78 -10.81 -7.50
C MET A 112 -15.46 -10.16 -7.08
N LEU A 113 -14.72 -10.78 -6.15
CA LEU A 113 -13.36 -10.36 -5.80
C LEU A 113 -12.44 -10.41 -7.01
N THR A 114 -12.53 -11.47 -7.82
CA THR A 114 -11.73 -11.64 -9.03
C THR A 114 -12.05 -10.55 -10.07
N VAL A 115 -13.33 -10.26 -10.30
CA VAL A 115 -13.77 -9.16 -11.18
C VAL A 115 -13.26 -7.81 -10.68
N LEU A 116 -13.38 -7.53 -9.38
CA LEU A 116 -12.88 -6.29 -8.78
C LEU A 116 -11.35 -6.16 -8.92
N LEU A 117 -10.60 -7.25 -8.71
CA LEU A 117 -9.15 -7.29 -8.95
C LEU A 117 -8.79 -6.99 -10.40
N ILE A 118 -9.52 -7.55 -11.36
CA ILE A 118 -9.30 -7.31 -12.80
C ILE A 118 -9.55 -5.83 -13.12
N ILE A 119 -10.69 -5.28 -12.70
CA ILE A 119 -11.01 -3.85 -12.92
C ILE A 119 -9.91 -2.96 -12.35
N PHE A 120 -9.48 -3.27 -11.12
CA PHE A 120 -8.44 -2.50 -10.46
C PHE A 120 -7.08 -2.60 -11.18
N PHE A 121 -6.65 -3.80 -11.57
CA PHE A 121 -5.38 -4.00 -12.28
C PHE A 121 -5.39 -3.41 -13.68
N VAL A 122 -6.50 -3.50 -14.42
CA VAL A 122 -6.65 -2.81 -15.71
C VAL A 122 -6.55 -1.30 -15.49
N GLY A 123 -7.28 -0.74 -14.52
CA GLY A 123 -7.23 0.69 -14.21
C GLY A 123 -5.84 1.18 -13.84
N ILE A 124 -5.13 0.46 -12.95
CA ILE A 124 -3.75 0.80 -12.57
C ILE A 124 -2.80 0.62 -13.75
N SER A 125 -2.94 -0.45 -14.54
CA SER A 125 -2.08 -0.72 -15.68
C SER A 125 -2.21 0.39 -16.72
N VAL A 126 -3.43 0.77 -17.10
CA VAL A 126 -3.67 1.88 -18.04
C VAL A 126 -3.09 3.18 -17.52
N LYS A 127 -3.37 3.55 -16.26
CA LYS A 127 -2.80 4.76 -15.63
C LYS A 127 -1.26 4.73 -15.61
N SER A 128 -0.68 3.58 -15.28
CA SER A 128 0.77 3.39 -15.21
C SER A 128 1.42 3.40 -16.59
N PHE A 129 0.74 2.90 -17.62
CA PHE A 129 1.18 2.94 -19.01
C PHE A 129 1.31 4.38 -19.50
N PHE A 130 0.23 5.17 -19.37
CA PHE A 130 0.26 6.58 -19.75
C PHE A 130 1.32 7.36 -18.98
N LYS A 131 1.48 7.06 -17.68
CA LYS A 131 2.58 7.62 -16.89
C LYS A 131 3.95 7.21 -17.43
N GLY A 132 4.14 5.94 -17.80
CA GLY A 132 5.37 5.42 -18.40
C GLY A 132 5.72 6.11 -19.72
N VAL A 133 4.74 6.30 -20.61
CA VAL A 133 4.91 7.04 -21.87
C VAL A 133 5.30 8.50 -21.62
N ASN A 134 4.61 9.18 -20.70
CA ASN A 134 4.95 10.56 -20.36
C ASN A 134 6.38 10.63 -19.76
N THR A 135 6.74 9.66 -18.92
CA THR A 135 8.09 9.55 -18.31
C THR A 135 9.16 9.38 -19.37
N TRP A 136 8.94 8.48 -20.32
CA TRP A 136 9.84 8.24 -21.44
C TRP A 136 10.05 9.49 -22.29
N LYS A 137 8.96 10.23 -22.58
CA LYS A 137 9.03 11.47 -23.35
C LYS A 137 9.91 12.50 -22.64
N GLN A 138 9.75 12.64 -21.33
CA GLN A 138 10.55 13.58 -20.54
C GLN A 138 12.01 13.16 -20.38
N GLU A 139 12.29 11.88 -20.16
CA GLU A 139 13.67 11.36 -20.13
C GLU A 139 14.38 11.60 -21.47
N THR A 140 13.64 11.44 -22.57
CA THR A 140 14.17 11.68 -23.93
C THR A 140 14.48 13.16 -24.14
N ILE A 141 13.62 14.06 -23.67
CA ILE A 141 13.87 15.51 -23.66
C ILE A 141 15.12 15.81 -22.81
N MET A 142 15.19 15.32 -21.56
CA MET A 142 16.33 15.58 -20.67
C MET A 142 17.66 15.10 -21.26
N LYS A 143 17.71 13.91 -21.87
CA LYS A 143 18.92 13.42 -22.57
C LYS A 143 19.29 14.28 -23.76
N LYS A 144 18.31 14.80 -24.51
CA LYS A 144 18.54 15.69 -25.66
C LYS A 144 19.10 17.06 -25.25
N TYR A 145 18.70 17.60 -24.09
CA TYR A 145 19.17 18.90 -23.59
C TYR A 145 20.31 18.83 -22.57
N GLN A 146 20.75 17.63 -22.19
CA GLN A 146 21.93 17.39 -21.35
C GLN A 146 23.21 18.10 -21.84
N PRO A 147 23.53 18.11 -23.16
CA PRO A 147 24.68 18.88 -23.68
C PRO A 147 24.48 20.41 -23.66
N ILE A 148 23.25 20.92 -23.49
CA ILE A 148 22.97 22.37 -23.42
C ILE A 148 23.07 22.87 -21.96
N LYS A 149 22.93 21.98 -20.98
CA LYS A 149 23.01 22.28 -19.54
C LYS A 149 24.41 22.73 -19.10
N GLU A 150 25.45 22.31 -19.81
CA GLU A 150 26.83 22.79 -19.62
C GLU A 150 27.03 24.24 -20.06
N LYS A 151 26.13 24.82 -20.88
CA LYS A 151 26.27 26.19 -21.41
C LYS A 151 25.49 27.27 -20.63
N GLY A 152 25.05 26.99 -19.40
CA GLY A 152 24.66 28.01 -18.41
C GLY A 152 23.65 29.07 -18.89
N SER A 153 22.37 28.69 -19.11
CA SER A 153 21.30 29.69 -19.31
C SER A 153 20.17 29.56 -18.31
N THR A 154 19.91 30.64 -17.58
CA THR A 154 18.90 30.78 -16.52
C THR A 154 17.46 30.56 -17.02
N LYS A 155 17.19 30.81 -18.32
CA LYS A 155 15.89 30.52 -18.98
C LYS A 155 15.58 29.02 -19.10
N PHE A 156 16.61 28.17 -19.15
CA PHE A 156 16.48 26.71 -19.24
C PHE A 156 15.84 26.12 -17.97
N ARG A 157 16.14 26.72 -16.79
CA ARG A 157 15.65 26.25 -15.50
C ARG A 157 14.15 26.50 -15.33
N GLN A 158 13.64 27.63 -15.84
CA GLN A 158 12.26 28.07 -15.65
C GLN A 158 11.26 27.40 -16.61
N PHE A 159 11.71 26.97 -17.80
CA PHE A 159 10.88 26.23 -18.77
C PHE A 159 10.69 24.75 -18.40
N LEU A 160 11.64 24.14 -17.68
CA LEU A 160 11.57 22.75 -17.22
C LEU A 160 10.71 22.54 -15.95
N LEU A 161 10.41 23.60 -15.20
CA LEU A 161 9.68 23.57 -13.92
C LEU A 161 8.28 22.92 -13.98
N PRO A 162 7.39 23.23 -14.95
CA PRO A 162 6.08 22.58 -15.02
C PRO A 162 6.15 21.15 -15.57
N TYR A 163 7.19 20.81 -16.34
CA TYR A 163 7.38 19.47 -16.90
C TYR A 163 8.06 18.51 -15.91
N MET A 164 8.96 19.00 -15.05
CA MET A 164 9.62 18.20 -13.99
C MET A 164 8.63 17.63 -12.96
N PHE A 165 7.52 18.31 -12.67
CA PHE A 165 6.66 18.05 -11.48
C PHE A 165 6.00 16.66 -11.43
N ASN A 166 5.59 16.10 -12.58
CA ASN A 166 4.84 14.84 -12.62
C ASN A 166 5.70 13.56 -12.71
N ILE A 167 7.00 13.70 -12.98
CA ILE A 167 7.92 12.58 -13.31
C ILE A 167 9.20 12.61 -12.49
N TYR A 168 9.65 13.78 -12.00
CA TYR A 168 10.49 13.82 -10.81
C TYR A 168 9.82 13.05 -9.66
N SER A 169 8.48 13.01 -9.65
CA SER A 169 7.73 12.54 -8.51
C SER A 169 7.62 11.04 -8.26
N PHE A 170 8.10 10.21 -9.19
CA PHE A 170 8.20 8.76 -8.99
C PHE A 170 9.65 8.27 -8.99
N PHE A 171 10.57 9.00 -9.63
CA PHE A 171 11.96 8.55 -9.83
C PHE A 171 13.04 9.36 -9.12
N VAL A 172 12.75 10.55 -8.58
CA VAL A 172 13.63 11.18 -7.56
C VAL A 172 13.50 10.49 -6.19
N MET A 173 12.95 9.27 -6.15
CA MET A 173 13.13 8.33 -5.05
C MET A 173 14.57 8.14 -4.58
N LYS A 174 15.61 8.66 -5.29
CA LYS A 174 16.97 8.24 -4.95
C LYS A 174 18.19 9.07 -5.36
N SER A 175 18.04 10.30 -5.87
CA SER A 175 19.19 11.02 -6.48
C SER A 175 19.90 12.04 -5.59
N GLU A 176 19.39 12.41 -4.41
CA GLU A 176 20.15 13.28 -3.51
C GLU A 176 20.85 12.42 -2.44
N THR A 177 22.09 12.80 -2.12
CA THR A 177 22.93 12.19 -1.09
C THR A 177 22.17 12.16 0.23
N VAL A 178 21.59 11.00 0.56
CA VAL A 178 20.79 10.82 1.76
C VAL A 178 21.75 10.84 2.94
N MET A 179 21.77 11.94 3.71
CA MET A 179 22.43 11.96 5.01
C MET A 179 21.74 10.92 5.89
N GLN A 180 22.46 9.84 6.20
CA GLN A 180 21.99 8.85 7.16
C GLN A 180 22.24 9.40 8.57
N VAL A 181 21.19 9.38 9.38
CA VAL A 181 21.20 9.87 10.76
C VAL A 181 20.83 8.75 11.72
N SER A 182 21.18 8.95 13.00
CA SER A 182 20.75 8.05 14.07
C SER A 182 19.22 7.94 14.09
N ILE A 183 18.70 6.72 14.22
CA ILE A 183 17.25 6.44 14.20
C ILE A 183 16.54 7.21 15.32
N ILE A 184 17.14 7.23 16.52
CA ILE A 184 16.50 7.75 17.74
C ILE A 184 16.26 9.25 17.65
N GLU A 185 17.20 9.97 17.03
CA GLU A 185 17.14 11.43 16.85
C GLU A 185 16.23 11.84 15.69
N ASN A 186 15.98 10.92 14.74
CA ASN A 186 15.16 11.19 13.56
C ASN A 186 13.67 10.84 13.77
N ILE A 187 13.32 10.25 14.92
CA ILE A 187 11.94 9.86 15.23
C ILE A 187 11.20 10.99 15.97
N ARG A 188 10.01 11.32 15.48
CA ARG A 188 9.04 12.12 16.22
C ARG A 188 8.22 11.23 17.17
N TRP A 189 8.77 11.01 18.38
CA TRP A 189 8.24 10.04 19.36
C TRP A 189 6.80 10.29 19.79
N LYS A 190 6.39 11.55 19.93
CA LYS A 190 5.02 11.89 20.34
C LYS A 190 4.00 11.47 19.28
N GLU A 191 4.26 11.80 18.03
CA GLU A 191 3.40 11.47 16.90
C GLU A 191 3.42 9.97 16.61
N LEU A 192 4.59 9.34 16.65
CA LEU A 192 4.70 7.88 16.51
C LEU A 192 3.93 7.16 17.64
N GLY A 193 4.02 7.65 18.88
CA GLY A 193 3.25 7.13 20.01
C GLY A 193 1.74 7.24 19.81
N LEU A 194 1.25 8.35 19.24
CA LEU A 194 -0.17 8.51 18.88
C LEU A 194 -0.60 7.51 17.78
N LEU A 195 0.24 7.26 16.79
CA LEU A 195 -0.03 6.24 15.74
C LEU A 195 -0.12 4.84 16.35
N PHE A 196 0.81 4.47 17.23
CA PHE A 196 0.78 3.19 17.93
C PHE A 196 -0.44 3.07 18.85
N ALA A 197 -0.78 4.12 19.61
CA ALA A 197 -1.95 4.12 20.47
C ALA A 197 -3.24 3.89 19.66
N GLY A 198 -3.41 4.62 18.56
CA GLY A 198 -4.54 4.41 17.64
C GLY A 198 -4.59 3.01 17.07
N TRP A 199 -3.42 2.49 16.67
CA TRP A 199 -3.32 1.15 16.14
C TRP A 199 -3.69 0.08 17.17
N ILE A 200 -3.17 0.16 18.39
CA ILE A 200 -3.50 -0.77 19.49
C ILE A 200 -4.99 -0.70 19.85
N MET A 201 -5.58 0.51 19.91
CA MET A 201 -7.00 0.65 20.24
C MET A 201 -7.90 -0.03 19.20
N ILE A 202 -7.68 0.24 17.92
CA ILE A 202 -8.46 -0.38 16.84
C ILE A 202 -8.20 -1.89 16.80
N LEU A 203 -6.93 -2.31 16.90
CA LEU A 203 -6.57 -3.74 16.93
C LEU A 203 -7.18 -4.47 18.13
N GLY A 204 -7.27 -3.82 19.30
CA GLY A 204 -7.89 -4.37 20.49
C GLY A 204 -9.39 -4.63 20.28
N LEU A 205 -10.10 -3.73 19.60
CA LEU A 205 -11.49 -3.95 19.19
C LEU A 205 -11.61 -5.10 18.17
N GLU A 206 -10.67 -5.18 17.23
CA GLU A 206 -10.59 -6.25 16.22
C GLU A 206 -10.34 -7.63 16.83
N ILE A 207 -9.53 -7.72 17.88
CA ILE A 207 -9.32 -8.97 18.62
C ILE A 207 -10.54 -9.27 19.50
N GLY A 208 -11.07 -8.25 20.19
CA GLY A 208 -12.21 -8.36 21.09
C GLY A 208 -13.50 -8.85 20.41
N LYS A 209 -13.66 -8.60 19.10
CA LYS A 209 -14.83 -9.09 18.34
C LYS A 209 -14.87 -10.62 18.15
N VAL A 210 -13.75 -11.34 18.38
CA VAL A 210 -13.64 -12.78 18.10
C VAL A 210 -14.23 -13.68 19.17
N GLU A 211 -14.11 -13.33 20.46
CA GLU A 211 -14.71 -14.12 21.54
C GLU A 211 -16.26 -14.16 21.48
N PRO A 212 -16.98 -13.03 21.35
CA PRO A 212 -18.44 -13.05 21.29
C PRO A 212 -18.98 -13.74 20.02
N MET A 213 -18.19 -13.79 18.94
CA MET A 213 -18.52 -14.52 17.71
C MET A 213 -18.65 -16.04 17.95
N ASN A 214 -17.89 -16.60 18.91
CA ASN A 214 -17.82 -18.04 19.15
C ASN A 214 -18.80 -18.55 20.23
N HIS A 215 -19.23 -17.71 21.17
CA HIS A 215 -19.93 -18.18 22.37
C HIS A 215 -21.40 -17.74 22.52
N LEU A 216 -21.89 -16.69 21.85
CA LEU A 216 -23.23 -16.14 22.11
C LEU A 216 -24.23 -16.35 20.97
N HIS A 217 -25.48 -16.69 21.33
CA HIS A 217 -26.64 -16.71 20.43
C HIS A 217 -26.94 -15.33 19.78
N HIS A 218 -26.40 -14.23 20.32
CA HIS A 218 -26.48 -12.86 19.79
C HIS A 218 -25.14 -12.31 19.27
N GLY A 219 -24.20 -13.19 18.88
CA GLY A 219 -22.84 -12.82 18.44
C GLY A 219 -22.81 -11.78 17.33
N ASP A 220 -23.82 -11.77 16.45
CA ASP A 220 -23.92 -10.86 15.31
C ASP A 220 -24.01 -9.40 15.77
N TYR A 221 -24.87 -9.09 16.75
CA TYR A 221 -25.06 -7.73 17.28
C TYR A 221 -23.82 -7.19 17.98
N LEU A 222 -23.10 -8.06 18.71
CA LEU A 222 -21.88 -7.68 19.40
C LEU A 222 -20.75 -7.39 18.40
N MET A 223 -20.63 -8.16 17.33
CA MET A 223 -19.65 -7.91 16.28
C MET A 223 -19.86 -6.53 15.63
N TYR A 224 -21.10 -6.20 15.25
CA TYR A 224 -21.42 -4.87 14.72
C TYR A 224 -21.19 -3.76 15.74
N LEU A 225 -21.41 -4.01 17.03
CA LEU A 225 -21.13 -3.06 18.10
C LEU A 225 -19.62 -2.73 18.20
N PHE A 226 -18.76 -3.75 18.14
CA PHE A 226 -17.29 -3.54 18.12
C PHE A 226 -16.84 -2.74 16.89
N ASP A 227 -17.38 -3.05 15.71
CA ASP A 227 -17.10 -2.30 14.48
C ASP A 227 -17.58 -0.83 14.60
N CYS A 228 -18.74 -0.60 15.23
CA CYS A 228 -19.23 0.74 15.51
C CYS A 228 -18.29 1.52 16.46
N PHE A 229 -17.65 0.88 17.45
CA PHE A 229 -16.71 1.55 18.35
C PHE A 229 -15.42 2.00 17.66
N GLN A 230 -15.05 1.40 16.53
CA GLN A 230 -13.88 1.84 15.75
C GLN A 230 -14.12 3.21 15.12
N VAL A 231 -15.36 3.53 14.75
CA VAL A 231 -15.72 4.79 14.07
C VAL A 231 -15.39 6.01 14.94
N PRO A 232 -15.84 6.13 16.21
CA PRO A 232 -15.46 7.23 17.09
C PRO A 232 -13.95 7.36 17.29
N ILE A 233 -13.21 6.25 17.38
CA ILE A 233 -11.75 6.28 17.58
C ILE A 233 -11.08 6.83 16.32
N ALA A 234 -11.40 6.27 15.15
CA ALA A 234 -10.82 6.70 13.88
C ALA A 234 -11.18 8.16 13.55
N VAL A 235 -12.47 8.50 13.66
CA VAL A 235 -12.98 9.87 13.45
C VAL A 235 -12.38 10.83 14.46
N GLY A 236 -12.32 10.47 15.74
CA GLY A 236 -11.74 11.28 16.81
C GLY A 236 -10.27 11.60 16.56
N MET A 237 -9.45 10.59 16.23
CA MET A 237 -8.03 10.78 15.95
C MET A 237 -7.77 11.62 14.70
N SER A 238 -8.42 11.31 13.58
CA SER A 238 -8.23 12.08 12.35
C SER A 238 -8.83 13.48 12.45
N SER A 239 -9.96 13.67 13.15
CA SER A 239 -10.54 14.99 13.39
C SER A 239 -9.68 15.84 14.34
N TYR A 240 -9.06 15.23 15.35
CA TYR A 240 -8.10 15.92 16.22
C TYR A 240 -6.95 16.52 15.40
N GLU A 241 -6.36 15.75 14.49
CA GLU A 241 -5.29 16.26 13.63
C GLU A 241 -5.81 17.26 12.59
N ALA A 242 -6.97 16.99 12.00
CA ALA A 242 -7.64 17.89 11.06
C ALA A 242 -7.91 19.28 11.67
N VAL A 243 -8.39 19.35 12.91
CA VAL A 243 -8.66 20.60 13.62
C VAL A 243 -7.36 21.36 13.91
N ARG A 244 -6.26 20.66 14.20
CA ARG A 244 -4.95 21.30 14.43
C ARG A 244 -4.35 21.84 13.15
N LEU A 245 -4.52 21.15 12.03
CA LEU A 245 -4.16 21.62 10.69
C LEU A 245 -5.01 22.82 10.26
N TYR A 246 -6.33 22.78 10.51
CA TYR A 246 -7.25 23.88 10.21
C TYR A 246 -6.94 25.15 11.01
N LYS A 247 -6.67 25.01 12.32
CA LYS A 247 -6.34 26.14 13.21
C LYS A 247 -4.90 26.66 13.04
N GLY A 248 -4.12 26.10 12.10
CA GLY A 248 -2.71 26.48 11.89
C GLY A 248 -1.76 26.10 13.04
N LYS A 249 -2.22 25.29 14.02
CA LYS A 249 -1.38 24.80 15.13
C LYS A 249 -0.38 23.74 14.69
N ARG A 250 -0.61 23.13 13.51
CA ARG A 250 0.32 22.25 12.80
C ARG A 250 0.31 22.59 11.31
N ILE A 251 1.45 22.42 10.68
CA ILE A 251 1.65 22.58 9.24
C ILE A 251 2.17 21.24 8.73
N ILE A 252 1.70 20.79 7.57
CA ILE A 252 2.29 19.65 6.87
C ILE A 252 3.71 20.06 6.52
N ALA A 253 4.66 19.65 7.37
CA ALA A 253 6.01 20.16 7.37
C ALA A 253 6.72 19.88 6.03
N SER A 254 6.28 18.84 5.32
CA SER A 254 6.79 18.48 4.00
C SER A 254 6.45 19.48 2.87
N LYS A 255 5.49 20.40 3.07
CA LYS A 255 5.07 21.37 2.04
C LYS A 255 5.86 22.70 2.06
N GLY A 256 6.73 22.91 3.05
CA GLY A 256 7.46 24.17 3.23
C GLY A 256 6.55 25.37 3.55
N ASP A 257 7.04 26.60 3.31
CA ASP A 257 6.37 27.88 3.63
C ASP A 257 5.09 28.19 2.82
N GLN A 258 4.60 27.25 2.01
CA GLN A 258 3.31 27.40 1.34
C GLN A 258 2.17 27.19 2.35
N GLN A 259 1.77 28.28 3.03
CA GLN A 259 0.58 28.33 3.88
C GLN A 259 -0.67 28.06 3.03
N THR A 260 -1.09 26.79 2.95
CA THR A 260 -2.44 26.47 2.49
C THR A 260 -3.39 26.63 3.65
N HIS A 261 -4.23 27.66 3.63
CA HIS A 261 -5.44 27.71 4.45
C HIS A 261 -6.32 26.52 4.07
N TRP A 262 -6.28 25.46 4.89
CA TRP A 262 -7.07 24.28 4.65
C TRP A 262 -8.54 24.59 4.89
N ARG A 263 -9.39 24.40 3.87
CA ARG A 263 -10.86 24.46 4.05
C ARG A 263 -11.35 23.13 4.60
N VAL A 264 -12.42 23.14 5.40
CA VAL A 264 -13.00 21.94 6.03
C VAL A 264 -13.37 20.85 5.00
N LEU A 265 -13.88 21.25 3.83
CA LEU A 265 -14.34 20.33 2.79
C LEU A 265 -13.21 19.40 2.24
N PRO A 266 -12.04 19.91 1.84
CA PRO A 266 -10.86 19.09 1.52
C PRO A 266 -10.46 18.09 2.61
N LEU A 267 -10.53 18.45 3.90
CA LEU A 267 -10.17 17.53 4.98
C LEU A 267 -11.18 16.38 5.11
N ILE A 268 -12.47 16.67 4.98
CA ILE A 268 -13.51 15.64 4.95
C ILE A 268 -13.29 14.70 3.77
N LEU A 269 -12.96 15.26 2.60
CA LEU A 269 -12.66 14.47 1.40
C LEU A 269 -11.42 13.60 1.59
N PHE A 270 -10.39 14.06 2.31
CA PHE A 270 -9.22 13.23 2.64
C PHE A 270 -9.55 12.09 3.58
N CYS A 271 -10.38 12.32 4.61
CA CYS A 271 -10.86 11.24 5.48
C CYS A 271 -11.65 10.19 4.67
N ALA A 272 -12.54 10.63 3.78
CA ALA A 272 -13.29 9.75 2.89
C ALA A 272 -12.39 8.98 1.90
N CYS A 273 -11.37 9.64 1.33
CA CYS A 273 -10.37 8.95 0.52
C CYS A 273 -9.56 7.93 1.33
N GLY A 274 -9.25 8.22 2.60
CA GLY A 274 -8.57 7.32 3.51
C GLY A 274 -9.37 6.05 3.80
N THR A 275 -10.64 6.19 4.14
CA THR A 275 -11.54 5.05 4.37
C THR A 275 -11.76 4.22 3.10
N LEU A 276 -12.01 4.87 1.95
CA LEU A 276 -12.12 4.17 0.66
C LEU A 276 -10.83 3.44 0.29
N ALA A 277 -9.67 4.06 0.52
CA ALA A 277 -8.38 3.44 0.31
C ALA A 277 -8.19 2.21 1.20
N GLY A 278 -8.57 2.31 2.47
CA GLY A 278 -8.57 1.20 3.42
C GLY A 278 -9.48 0.07 2.97
N MET A 279 -10.70 0.39 2.54
CA MET A 279 -11.68 -0.60 2.08
C MET A 279 -11.17 -1.40 0.88
N ILE A 280 -10.66 -0.71 -0.15
CA ILE A 280 -10.08 -1.38 -1.32
C ILE A 280 -8.84 -2.19 -0.92
N ALA A 281 -7.99 -1.63 -0.05
CA ALA A 281 -6.79 -2.31 0.42
C ALA A 281 -7.14 -3.59 1.20
N GLY A 282 -8.07 -3.53 2.16
CA GLY A 282 -8.56 -4.67 2.94
C GLY A 282 -9.19 -5.72 2.04
N LEU A 283 -10.13 -5.31 1.18
CA LEU A 283 -10.90 -6.19 0.30
C LEU A 283 -10.02 -6.95 -0.70
N LEU A 284 -9.08 -6.25 -1.35
CA LEU A 284 -8.32 -6.80 -2.47
C LEU A 284 -6.92 -7.30 -2.08
N GLY A 285 -6.53 -7.23 -0.80
CA GLY A 285 -5.18 -7.61 -0.38
C GLY A 285 -4.08 -6.69 -0.92
N LEU A 286 -4.44 -5.46 -1.31
CA LEU A 286 -3.51 -4.46 -1.86
C LEU A 286 -2.96 -3.57 -0.74
N GLY A 287 -1.77 -3.01 -0.94
CA GLY A 287 -1.21 -2.01 -0.02
C GLY A 287 -1.95 -0.68 -0.16
N GLY A 288 -2.31 -0.02 0.95
CA GLY A 288 -2.99 1.30 0.92
C GLY A 288 -2.20 2.40 0.19
N GLY A 289 -0.90 2.18 -0.02
CA GLY A 289 -0.01 3.08 -0.76
C GLY A 289 -0.33 3.22 -2.24
N PHE A 290 -1.04 2.28 -2.87
CA PHE A 290 -1.52 2.44 -4.25
C PHE A 290 -2.44 3.66 -4.42
N ILE A 291 -3.15 4.04 -3.35
CA ILE A 291 -4.08 5.17 -3.34
C ILE A 291 -3.45 6.36 -2.60
N LEU A 292 -2.86 6.15 -1.43
CA LEU A 292 -2.23 7.22 -0.65
C LEU A 292 -1.03 7.84 -1.36
N GLY A 293 -0.20 7.08 -2.06
CA GLY A 293 0.98 7.60 -2.77
C GLY A 293 0.59 8.66 -3.81
N PRO A 294 -0.25 8.34 -4.81
CA PRO A 294 -0.75 9.33 -5.76
C PRO A 294 -1.52 10.48 -5.13
N LEU A 295 -2.28 10.23 -4.04
CA LEU A 295 -2.98 11.28 -3.31
C LEU A 295 -1.99 12.29 -2.73
N PHE A 296 -0.94 11.83 -2.04
CA PHE A 296 0.08 12.70 -1.46
C PHE A 296 0.83 13.51 -2.52
N LEU A 297 1.17 12.88 -3.64
CA LEU A 297 1.76 13.59 -4.78
C LEU A 297 0.81 14.68 -5.33
N GLY A 298 -0.50 14.40 -5.41
CA GLY A 298 -1.51 15.37 -5.80
C GLY A 298 -1.63 16.56 -4.85
N LEU A 299 -1.25 16.40 -3.58
CA LEU A 299 -1.17 17.47 -2.58
C LEU A 299 0.10 18.32 -2.68
N GLY A 300 1.02 17.96 -3.59
CA GLY A 300 2.31 18.61 -3.77
C GLY A 300 3.39 18.13 -2.80
N ILE A 301 3.17 16.99 -2.12
CA ILE A 301 4.16 16.44 -1.19
C ILE A 301 5.32 15.83 -1.98
N PRO A 302 6.57 16.12 -1.60
CA PRO A 302 7.75 15.47 -2.14
C PRO A 302 7.62 13.94 -2.21
N PRO A 303 8.08 13.31 -3.31
CA PRO A 303 7.94 11.87 -3.56
C PRO A 303 8.50 10.96 -2.49
N GLN A 304 9.68 11.33 -2.01
CA GLN A 304 10.42 10.56 -1.02
C GLN A 304 9.62 10.52 0.28
N VAL A 305 9.00 11.66 0.63
CA VAL A 305 8.14 11.79 1.80
C VAL A 305 6.80 11.09 1.61
N ALA A 306 6.19 11.25 0.45
CA ALA A 306 4.94 10.57 0.10
C ALA A 306 5.10 9.04 0.20
N SER A 307 6.18 8.49 -0.38
CA SER A 307 6.52 7.06 -0.33
C SER A 307 6.82 6.59 1.09
N ALA A 308 7.64 7.34 1.84
CA ALA A 308 7.99 6.97 3.21
C ALA A 308 6.77 6.99 4.15
N THR A 309 5.95 8.02 4.03
CA THR A 309 4.73 8.21 4.83
C THR A 309 3.67 7.16 4.47
N SER A 310 3.44 6.88 3.18
CA SER A 310 2.50 5.83 2.77
C SER A 310 2.95 4.45 3.23
N THR A 311 4.25 4.17 3.22
CA THR A 311 4.81 2.90 3.71
C THR A 311 4.61 2.76 5.23
N LEU A 312 4.79 3.83 6.01
CA LEU A 312 4.53 3.80 7.45
C LEU A 312 3.06 3.44 7.74
N VAL A 313 2.13 4.18 7.13
CA VAL A 313 0.68 3.91 7.28
C VAL A 313 0.35 2.49 6.82
N MET A 314 1.01 2.00 5.76
CA MET A 314 0.82 0.65 5.25
C MET A 314 1.32 -0.43 6.21
N ALA A 315 2.42 -0.20 6.93
CA ALA A 315 2.94 -1.17 7.88
C ALA A 315 1.95 -1.43 9.03
N PHE A 316 1.38 -0.37 9.61
CA PHE A 316 0.36 -0.48 10.65
C PHE A 316 -0.95 -1.09 10.14
N SER A 317 -1.41 -0.63 8.99
CA SER A 317 -2.71 -1.03 8.47
C SER A 317 -2.70 -2.45 7.89
N ALA A 318 -1.60 -2.88 7.28
CA ALA A 318 -1.43 -4.26 6.84
C ALA A 318 -1.23 -5.22 8.02
N SER A 319 -0.53 -4.82 9.10
CA SER A 319 -0.37 -5.68 10.28
C SER A 319 -1.69 -5.94 10.99
N MET A 320 -2.58 -4.94 11.05
CA MET A 320 -3.96 -5.12 11.54
C MET A 320 -4.72 -6.15 10.70
N ALA A 321 -4.72 -6.00 9.37
CA ALA A 321 -5.38 -6.95 8.47
C ALA A 321 -4.83 -8.38 8.61
N VAL A 322 -3.53 -8.55 8.86
CA VAL A 322 -2.92 -9.88 9.11
C VAL A 322 -3.54 -10.53 10.33
N VAL A 323 -3.73 -9.78 11.42
CA VAL A 323 -4.36 -10.30 12.64
C VAL A 323 -5.82 -10.68 12.36
N GLU A 324 -6.59 -9.83 11.68
CA GLU A 324 -7.97 -10.15 11.30
C GLU A 324 -8.07 -11.42 10.45
N TYR A 325 -7.27 -11.52 9.39
CA TYR A 325 -7.28 -12.70 8.53
C TYR A 325 -6.77 -13.97 9.23
N TYR A 326 -5.85 -13.82 10.20
CA TYR A 326 -5.38 -14.92 11.02
C TYR A 326 -6.50 -15.43 11.94
N LEU A 327 -7.22 -14.52 12.60
CA LEU A 327 -8.36 -14.83 13.46
C LEU A 327 -9.49 -15.50 12.66
N LEU A 328 -9.68 -15.10 11.40
CA LEU A 328 -10.60 -15.73 10.45
C LEU A 328 -10.09 -17.06 9.85
N LYS A 329 -8.91 -17.55 10.25
CA LYS A 329 -8.24 -18.77 9.74
C LYS A 329 -8.12 -18.80 8.21
N ARG A 330 -7.89 -17.63 7.58
CA ARG A 330 -7.98 -17.45 6.12
C ARG A 330 -6.75 -17.87 5.31
N PHE A 331 -5.67 -18.26 5.97
CA PHE A 331 -4.47 -18.68 5.26
C PHE A 331 -3.62 -19.68 6.06
N PRO A 332 -2.85 -20.54 5.39
CA PRO A 332 -1.90 -21.40 6.04
C PRO A 332 -0.66 -20.62 6.51
N VAL A 333 -0.46 -20.57 7.83
CA VAL A 333 0.65 -19.86 8.50
C VAL A 333 2.04 -20.19 7.92
N PRO A 334 2.40 -21.45 7.60
CA PRO A 334 3.74 -21.76 7.08
C PRO A 334 4.05 -21.03 5.77
N TYR A 335 3.09 -20.97 4.84
CA TYR A 335 3.25 -20.25 3.57
C TYR A 335 3.38 -18.75 3.79
N ALA A 336 2.56 -18.17 4.68
CA ALA A 336 2.63 -16.77 5.01
C ALA A 336 4.00 -16.38 5.59
N LEU A 337 4.51 -17.12 6.59
CA LEU A 337 5.83 -16.85 7.18
C LEU A 337 6.97 -16.91 6.16
N TYR A 338 6.94 -17.91 5.28
CA TYR A 338 7.95 -18.05 4.22
C TYR A 338 7.94 -16.86 3.26
N PHE A 339 6.77 -16.47 2.75
CA PHE A 339 6.67 -15.35 1.82
C PHE A 339 6.88 -13.99 2.51
N VAL A 340 6.58 -13.86 3.80
CA VAL A 340 6.95 -12.69 4.62
C VAL A 340 8.47 -12.55 4.67
N ALA A 341 9.20 -13.64 4.93
CA ALA A 341 10.67 -13.60 4.96
C ALA A 341 11.26 -13.15 3.62
N ILE A 342 10.74 -13.71 2.51
CA ILE A 342 11.13 -13.29 1.15
C ILE A 342 10.82 -11.82 0.91
N ALA A 343 9.58 -11.37 1.19
CA ALA A 343 9.17 -10.01 0.95
C ALA A 343 9.98 -9.00 1.78
N THR A 344 10.30 -9.35 3.03
CA THR A 344 11.13 -8.54 3.94
C THR A 344 12.56 -8.42 3.41
N GLY A 345 13.21 -9.54 3.08
CA GLY A 345 14.55 -9.55 2.50
C GLY A 345 14.61 -8.78 1.18
N ALA A 346 13.63 -9.02 0.31
CA ALA A 346 13.49 -8.32 -0.97
C ALA A 346 13.31 -6.81 -0.81
N ALA A 347 12.57 -6.35 0.20
CA ALA A 347 12.40 -4.93 0.47
C ALA A 347 13.74 -4.28 0.86
N LEU A 348 14.47 -4.85 1.82
CA LEU A 348 15.79 -4.36 2.23
C LEU A 348 16.78 -4.30 1.06
N VAL A 349 16.79 -5.36 0.24
CA VAL A 349 17.63 -5.44 -0.95
C VAL A 349 17.20 -4.42 -2.01
N GLY A 350 15.89 -4.29 -2.26
CA GLY A 350 15.30 -3.34 -3.21
C GLY A 350 15.63 -1.88 -2.87
N GLN A 351 15.58 -1.52 -1.59
CA GLN A 351 16.00 -0.21 -1.10
C GLN A 351 17.46 0.13 -1.46
N HIS A 352 18.33 -0.85 -1.73
CA HIS A 352 19.70 -0.61 -2.18
C HIS A 352 19.84 -0.77 -3.70
N LEU A 353 19.33 -1.87 -4.26
CA LEU A 353 19.55 -2.29 -5.65
C LEU A 353 18.78 -1.49 -6.70
N VAL A 354 17.63 -0.89 -6.38
CA VAL A 354 16.86 -0.13 -7.40
C VAL A 354 17.70 1.02 -7.98
N ARG A 355 18.64 1.60 -7.22
CA ARG A 355 19.61 2.60 -7.72
C ARG A 355 20.49 2.02 -8.83
N LYS A 356 21.08 0.85 -8.58
CA LYS A 356 21.93 0.15 -9.54
C LYS A 356 21.13 -0.31 -10.75
N ALA A 357 19.91 -0.81 -10.56
CA ALA A 357 19.03 -1.21 -11.65
C ALA A 357 18.72 -0.04 -12.60
N ILE A 358 18.41 1.15 -12.08
CA ILE A 358 18.18 2.34 -12.91
C ILE A 358 19.44 2.76 -13.66
N ALA A 359 20.60 2.70 -13.01
CA ALA A 359 21.88 3.02 -13.63
C ALA A 359 22.21 2.05 -14.79
N ILE A 360 21.92 0.76 -14.62
CA ILE A 360 22.13 -0.28 -15.64
C ILE A 360 21.12 -0.15 -16.79
N LEU A 361 19.83 0.03 -16.48
CA LEU A 361 18.77 0.15 -17.48
C LEU A 361 18.81 1.49 -18.22
N GLY A 362 19.53 2.48 -17.70
CA GLY A 362 19.77 3.79 -18.31
C GLY A 362 18.53 4.69 -18.44
N ARG A 363 17.35 4.18 -18.08
CA ARG A 363 16.04 4.84 -18.13
C ARG A 363 15.14 4.26 -17.05
N ALA A 364 14.44 5.15 -16.38
CA ALA A 364 13.56 4.86 -15.27
C ALA A 364 12.18 4.40 -15.77
N SER A 365 11.72 5.00 -16.87
CA SER A 365 10.53 4.60 -17.63
C SER A 365 10.46 3.10 -17.97
N VAL A 366 11.61 2.44 -18.20
CA VAL A 366 11.68 1.00 -18.49
C VAL A 366 11.14 0.15 -17.35
N ILE A 367 11.44 0.51 -16.10
CA ILE A 367 10.92 -0.22 -14.92
C ILE A 367 9.41 -0.05 -14.82
N ILE A 368 8.88 1.15 -15.09
CA ILE A 368 7.43 1.40 -15.09
C ILE A 368 6.76 0.55 -16.17
N PHE A 369 7.33 0.45 -17.37
CA PHE A 369 6.79 -0.38 -18.43
C PHE A 369 6.80 -1.87 -18.07
N ILE A 370 7.88 -2.38 -17.47
CA ILE A 370 7.94 -3.76 -16.99
C ILE A 370 6.85 -4.03 -15.95
N LEU A 371 6.73 -3.17 -14.93
CA LEU A 371 5.69 -3.31 -13.90
C LEU A 371 4.29 -3.25 -14.50
N THR A 372 4.04 -2.30 -15.40
CA THR A 372 2.76 -2.13 -16.07
C THR A 372 2.40 -3.36 -16.91
N LEU A 373 3.36 -3.90 -17.65
CA LEU A 373 3.19 -5.12 -18.44
C LEU A 373 2.87 -6.31 -17.52
N THR A 374 3.60 -6.47 -16.41
CA THR A 374 3.33 -7.55 -15.46
C THR A 374 1.93 -7.45 -14.83
N LEU A 375 1.45 -6.25 -14.51
CA LEU A 375 0.09 -6.02 -14.01
C LEU A 375 -0.97 -6.30 -15.09
N GLY A 376 -0.70 -5.89 -16.34
CA GLY A 376 -1.59 -6.15 -17.48
C GLY A 376 -1.73 -7.64 -17.77
N ILE A 377 -0.61 -8.37 -17.85
CA ILE A 377 -0.59 -9.82 -18.02
C ILE A 377 -1.31 -10.51 -16.86
N SER A 378 -1.05 -10.06 -15.62
CA SER A 378 -1.73 -10.58 -14.43
C SER A 378 -3.24 -10.41 -14.50
N ALA A 379 -3.73 -9.25 -14.99
CA ALA A 379 -5.16 -9.00 -15.14
C ALA A 379 -5.80 -9.93 -16.20
N VAL A 380 -5.13 -10.13 -17.34
CA VAL A 380 -5.61 -11.04 -18.39
C VAL A 380 -5.64 -12.49 -17.90
N LEU A 381 -4.58 -12.94 -17.23
CA LEU A 381 -4.49 -14.30 -16.70
C LEU A 381 -5.51 -14.54 -15.57
N LEU A 382 -5.69 -13.59 -14.64
CA LEU A 382 -6.73 -13.67 -13.62
C LEU A 382 -8.13 -13.68 -14.24
N GLY A 383 -8.35 -12.95 -15.34
CA GLY A 383 -9.56 -13.04 -16.13
C GLY A 383 -9.81 -14.44 -16.68
N GLY A 384 -8.82 -15.01 -17.37
CA GLY A 384 -8.93 -16.34 -17.96
C GLY A 384 -9.12 -17.45 -16.92
N VAL A 385 -8.26 -17.48 -15.90
CA VAL A 385 -8.35 -18.48 -14.82
C VAL A 385 -9.60 -18.28 -13.98
N GLY A 386 -10.00 -17.03 -13.70
CA GLY A 386 -11.21 -16.71 -12.95
C GLY A 386 -12.48 -17.20 -13.66
N ILE A 387 -12.58 -16.99 -14.97
CA ILE A 387 -13.70 -17.50 -15.79
C ILE A 387 -13.71 -19.02 -15.81
N ALA A 388 -12.56 -19.67 -16.03
CA ALA A 388 -12.46 -21.12 -16.03
C ALA A 388 -12.89 -21.73 -14.68
N HIS A 389 -12.42 -21.15 -13.57
CA HIS A 389 -12.81 -21.58 -12.22
C HIS A 389 -14.31 -21.40 -11.98
N MET A 390 -14.90 -20.29 -12.45
CA MET A 390 -16.35 -20.07 -12.34
C MET A 390 -17.16 -21.12 -13.10
N ILE A 391 -16.77 -21.44 -14.34
CA ILE A 391 -17.44 -22.45 -15.16
C ILE A 391 -17.41 -23.80 -14.45
N GLN A 392 -16.22 -24.22 -13.97
CA GLN A 392 -16.07 -25.47 -13.23
C GLN A 392 -16.94 -25.51 -11.96
N LYS A 393 -17.05 -24.38 -11.25
CA LYS A 393 -17.85 -24.26 -10.02
C LYS A 393 -19.36 -24.35 -10.30
N ILE A 394 -19.79 -23.81 -11.44
CA ILE A 394 -21.18 -23.93 -11.93
C ILE A 394 -21.47 -25.38 -12.35
N GLU A 395 -20.55 -26.03 -13.07
CA GLU A 395 -20.67 -27.45 -13.47
C GLU A 395 -20.78 -28.37 -12.24
N ASN A 396 -19.98 -28.11 -11.20
CA ASN A 396 -20.00 -28.86 -9.95
C ASN A 396 -21.20 -28.54 -9.05
N LYS A 397 -22.09 -27.59 -9.43
CA LYS A 397 -23.21 -27.09 -8.62
C LYS A 397 -22.79 -26.59 -7.22
N GLU A 398 -21.59 -26.02 -7.13
CA GLU A 398 -21.08 -25.45 -5.88
C GLU A 398 -21.76 -24.11 -5.57
N TYR A 399 -21.82 -23.74 -4.27
CA TYR A 399 -22.41 -22.47 -3.85
C TYR A 399 -21.58 -21.27 -4.31
N MET A 400 -22.22 -20.36 -5.06
CA MET A 400 -21.60 -19.17 -5.68
C MET A 400 -22.08 -17.84 -5.07
N GLY A 401 -22.89 -17.92 -4.01
CA GLY A 401 -23.49 -16.76 -3.35
C GLY A 401 -22.59 -16.11 -2.30
N PHE A 402 -23.17 -15.17 -1.56
CA PHE A 402 -22.48 -14.44 -0.51
C PHE A 402 -22.16 -15.35 0.68
N GLY A 403 -20.96 -15.18 1.24
CA GLY A 403 -20.56 -15.85 2.47
C GLY A 403 -21.18 -15.19 3.69
N ASP A 404 -21.26 -15.95 4.77
CA ASP A 404 -21.67 -15.45 6.09
C ASP A 404 -20.44 -15.31 6.99
N LEU A 405 -20.34 -14.18 7.71
CA LEU A 405 -19.32 -13.93 8.72
C LEU A 405 -19.40 -14.98 9.84
N CYS A 406 -20.60 -15.46 10.17
CA CYS A 406 -20.85 -16.42 11.26
C CYS A 406 -20.63 -17.89 10.88
N SER A 407 -20.45 -18.20 9.59
CA SER A 407 -20.18 -19.57 9.13
C SER A 407 -18.84 -20.14 9.60
N TYR A 408 -17.93 -19.29 10.09
CA TYR A 408 -16.58 -19.65 10.56
C TYR A 408 -16.51 -20.03 12.05
N ARG A 409 -17.67 -20.25 12.71
CA ARG A 409 -17.82 -20.63 14.13
C ARG A 409 -17.35 -22.06 14.49
N LYS A 410 -16.34 -22.62 13.80
CA LYS A 410 -15.83 -23.98 14.09
C LYS A 410 -14.31 -24.06 14.22
#